data_AF-A0A4Q7AHR8-F1
#
_entry.id   AF-A0A4Q7AHR8-F1
#
_cell.length_a   1.000
_cell.length_b   1.000
_cell.length_c   1.000
_cell.angle_alpha   90.00
_cell.angle_beta   90.00
_cell.angle_gamma   90.00
#
_symmetry.space_group_name_H-M   'P 1'
#
loop_
_entity.id
_entity.type
_entity.pdbx_description
1 polymer ?
#
loop_
_entity_poly.entity_id
_entity_poly.type
_entity_poly.pdbx_seq_one_letter_code
_entity_poly.pdbx_strand_id
1 'polypeptide(L)'
;MKTFFLNLTYILEKNPKIYWCVIMGIALCSVLYIVEVVHIQSLLPDVKVQDTSVLRATIDPIAQRYSWARLAVIIMAIIAANFQYFKTKKSLNL
;
A
#
# COMPACT_ATOMS: atom_id res chain seq x y z
N MET A 1 -5.10 -5.10 29.02
CA MET A 1 -4.28 -5.38 27.82
C MET A 1 -4.28 -6.85 27.40
N LYS A 2 -4.10 -7.83 28.31
CA LYS A 2 -4.12 -9.26 27.96
C LYS A 2 -5.36 -9.71 27.18
N THR A 3 -6.55 -9.28 27.60
CA THR A 3 -7.82 -9.65 26.95
C THR A 3 -7.94 -9.11 25.53
N PHE A 4 -7.34 -7.95 25.24
CA PHE A 4 -7.32 -7.37 23.91
C PHE A 4 -6.45 -8.21 22.96
N PHE A 5 -5.24 -8.58 23.39
CA PHE A 5 -4.37 -9.43 22.59
C PHE A 5 -4.99 -10.80 22.34
N LEU A 6 -5.57 -11.44 23.37
CA LEU A 6 -6.27 -12.73 23.24
C LEU A 6 -7.41 -12.68 22.23
N ASN A 7 -8.30 -11.68 22.33
CA ASN A 7 -9.38 -11.49 21.36
C ASN A 7 -8.85 -11.22 19.95
N LEU A 8 -7.79 -10.42 19.82
CA LEU A 8 -7.19 -10.09 18.53
C LEU A 8 -6.61 -11.33 17.85
N THR A 9 -5.83 -12.15 18.56
CA THR A 9 -5.33 -13.43 18.04
C THR A 9 -6.46 -14.38 17.67
N TYR A 10 -7.51 -14.46 18.48
CA TYR A 10 -8.66 -15.32 18.19
C TYR A 10 -9.43 -14.88 16.93
N ILE A 11 -9.60 -13.57 16.74
CA ILE A 11 -10.21 -12.99 15.53
C ILE A 11 -9.34 -13.24 14.29
N LEU A 12 -8.02 -13.08 14.40
CA LEU A 12 -7.06 -13.35 13.32
C LEU A 12 -7.02 -14.84 12.94
N GLU A 13 -7.09 -15.73 13.92
CA GLU A 13 -7.13 -17.18 13.70
C GLU A 13 -8.44 -17.60 12.99
N LYS A 14 -9.57 -16.98 13.35
CA LYS A 14 -10.88 -17.27 12.73
C LYS A 14 -11.07 -16.61 11.36
N ASN A 15 -10.38 -15.51 11.05
CA ASN A 15 -10.51 -14.82 9.77
C ASN A 15 -9.15 -14.64 9.07
N PRO A 16 -8.70 -15.64 8.29
CA PRO A 16 -7.49 -15.53 7.48
C PRO A 16 -7.56 -14.42 6.41
N LYS A 17 -8.78 -13.92 6.13
CA LYS A 17 -8.99 -12.77 5.23
C LYS A 17 -8.30 -11.49 5.72
N ILE A 18 -8.08 -11.34 7.03
CA ILE A 18 -7.36 -10.19 7.60
C ILE A 18 -5.89 -10.20 7.15
N TYR A 19 -5.24 -11.37 7.15
CA TYR A 19 -3.88 -11.52 6.62
C TYR A 19 -3.81 -11.21 5.13
N TRP A 20 -4.83 -11.63 4.37
CA TRP A 20 -4.94 -11.32 2.96
C TRP A 20 -4.98 -9.81 2.67
N CYS A 21 -5.64 -9.01 3.50
CA CYS A 21 -5.63 -7.55 3.36
C CYS A 21 -4.22 -6.96 3.51
N VAL A 22 -3.42 -7.48 4.45
CA VAL A 22 -2.03 -7.02 4.66
C VAL A 22 -1.14 -7.44 3.49
N ILE A 23 -1.24 -8.70 3.06
CA ILE A 23 -0.48 -9.23 1.92
C ILE A 23 -0.82 -8.45 0.65
N MET A 24 -2.11 -8.19 0.39
CA MET A 24 -2.56 -7.39 -0.75
C MET A 24 -2.04 -5.96 -0.67
N GLY A 25 -2.01 -5.34 0.52
CA GLY A 25 -1.45 -4.00 0.69
C GLY A 25 0.04 -3.93 0.33
N ILE A 26 0.83 -4.92 0.79
CA ILE A 26 2.26 -5.01 0.47
C ILE A 26 2.49 -5.29 -1.02
N ALA A 27 1.74 -6.24 -1.59
CA ALA A 27 1.83 -6.58 -3.00
C ALA A 27 1.46 -5.38 -3.89
N LEU A 28 0.38 -4.67 -3.57
CA LEU A 28 -0.07 -3.50 -4.33
C LEU A 28 0.94 -2.34 -4.22
N CYS A 29 1.54 -2.13 -3.04
CA CYS A 29 2.61 -1.15 -2.86
C CYS A 29 3.85 -1.49 -3.73
N SER A 30 4.19 -2.77 -3.82
CA SER A 30 5.31 -3.26 -4.64
C SER A 30 5.04 -3.09 -6.14
N VAL A 31 3.81 -3.38 -6.59
CA VAL A 31 3.39 -3.15 -7.98
C VAL A 31 3.41 -1.66 -8.33
N LEU A 32 2.92 -0.80 -7.43
CA LEU A 32 2.97 0.67 -7.63
C LEU A 32 4.39 1.16 -7.87
N TYR A 33 5.37 0.60 -7.16
CA TYR A 33 6.78 0.94 -7.34
C TYR A 33 7.33 0.48 -8.70
N ILE A 34 6.98 -0.74 -9.14
CA ILE A 34 7.40 -1.23 -10.46
C ILE A 34 6.80 -0.34 -11.56
N VAL A 35 5.52 0.02 -11.45
CA VAL A 35 4.85 0.91 -12.41
C VAL A 35 5.51 2.29 -12.45
N GLU A 36 5.86 2.87 -11.29
CA GLU A 36 6.61 4.12 -11.20
C GLU A 36 7.93 4.04 -11.98
N VAL A 37 8.72 2.99 -11.74
CA VAL A 37 10.03 2.79 -12.40
C VAL A 37 9.86 2.63 -13.91
N VAL A 38 8.88 1.86 -14.37
CA VAL A 38 8.58 1.69 -15.81
C VAL A 38 8.12 3.01 -16.41
N HIS A 39 7.27 3.78 -15.72
CA HIS A 39 6.77 5.07 -16.22
C HIS A 39 7.91 6.08 -16.38
N ILE A 40 8.84 6.15 -15.43
CA ILE A 40 10.04 6.98 -15.54
C ILE A 40 10.90 6.54 -16.72
N GLN A 41 11.11 5.22 -16.90
CA GLN A 41 11.86 4.67 -18.04
C GLN A 41 11.23 4.94 -19.39
N SER A 42 9.90 4.96 -19.50
CA SER A 42 9.19 5.30 -20.74
C SER A 42 9.23 6.79 -21.10
N LEU A 43 9.51 7.67 -20.12
CA LEU A 43 9.66 9.12 -20.33
C LEU A 43 11.10 9.52 -20.66
N LEU A 44 12.07 8.63 -20.41
CA LEU A 44 13.49 8.82 -20.68
C LEU A 44 13.94 8.74 -22.15
N PRO A 45 13.31 8.00 -23.09
CA PRO A 45 13.86 7.84 -24.44
C PRO A 45 13.77 9.12 -25.28
N ASP A 46 12.89 10.06 -24.91
CA ASP A 46 12.75 11.38 -25.56
C ASP A 46 13.77 12.41 -25.04
N VAL A 47 14.30 12.22 -23.83
CA VAL A 47 15.26 13.16 -23.21
C VAL A 47 16.68 12.68 -23.51
N LYS A 48 17.09 12.89 -24.76
CA LYS A 48 18.47 12.64 -25.20
C LYS A 48 19.41 13.63 -24.50
N VAL A 49 19.97 13.20 -23.37
CA VAL A 49 21.32 13.57 -22.86
C VAL A 49 21.55 15.02 -22.38
N GLN A 50 20.68 16.01 -22.60
CA GLN A 50 21.14 17.40 -22.44
C GLN A 50 21.25 17.92 -20.99
N ASP A 51 20.33 17.60 -20.07
CA ASP A 51 20.40 18.15 -18.70
C ASP A 51 19.74 17.26 -17.63
N THR A 52 20.57 16.59 -16.82
CA THR A 52 20.13 15.80 -15.65
C THR A 52 19.36 16.62 -14.60
N SER A 53 19.52 17.95 -14.60
CA SER A 53 18.80 18.89 -13.72
C SER A 53 17.33 19.06 -14.13
N VAL A 54 17.07 19.23 -15.44
CA VAL A 54 15.72 19.34 -16.01
C VAL A 54 14.98 18.01 -15.92
N LEU A 55 15.72 16.91 -16.08
CA LEU A 55 15.20 15.56 -15.90
C LEU A 55 14.74 15.32 -14.44
N ARG A 56 15.53 15.73 -13.44
CA ARG A 56 15.12 15.67 -12.02
C ARG A 56 13.88 16.53 -11.75
N ALA A 57 13.84 17.76 -12.26
CA ALA A 57 12.68 18.64 -12.11
C ALA A 57 11.38 18.07 -12.70
N THR A 58 11.49 17.19 -13.71
CA THR A 58 10.34 16.52 -14.34
C THR A 58 9.97 15.22 -13.60
N ILE A 59 10.95 14.50 -13.06
CA ILE A 59 10.75 13.24 -12.32
C ILE A 59 10.25 13.48 -10.89
N ASP A 60 10.73 14.52 -10.20
CA ASP A 60 10.33 14.84 -8.83
C ASP A 60 8.79 14.95 -8.63
N PRO A 61 8.02 15.68 -9.46
CA PRO A 61 6.58 15.74 -9.30
C PRO A 61 5.89 14.39 -9.57
N ILE A 62 6.48 13.54 -10.41
CA ILE A 62 5.96 12.20 -10.72
C ILE A 62 6.23 11.27 -9.52
N ALA A 63 7.48 11.23 -9.04
CA ALA A 63 7.87 10.46 -7.87
C ALA A 63 7.06 10.86 -6.62
N GLN A 64 6.79 12.15 -6.46
CA GLN A 64 5.94 12.65 -5.39
C GLN A 64 4.51 12.09 -5.51
N ARG A 65 3.87 12.13 -6.68
CA ARG A 65 2.53 11.55 -6.89
C ARG A 65 2.48 10.05 -6.57
N TYR A 66 3.50 9.28 -6.98
CA TYR A 66 3.57 7.84 -6.67
C TYR A 66 3.84 7.56 -5.18
N SER A 67 4.56 8.44 -4.48
CA SER A 67 4.72 8.38 -3.03
C SER A 67 3.37 8.60 -2.31
N TRP A 68 2.60 9.61 -2.71
CA TRP A 68 1.23 9.82 -2.22
C TRP A 68 0.29 8.65 -2.55
N ALA A 69 0.42 8.07 -3.75
CA ALA A 69 -0.36 6.90 -4.15
C ALA A 69 -0.04 5.67 -3.27
N ARG A 70 1.23 5.42 -2.94
CA ARG A 70 1.63 4.36 -2.00
C ARG A 70 1.05 4.60 -0.60
N LEU A 71 1.10 5.84 -0.13
CA LEU A 71 0.49 6.20 1.16
C LEU A 71 -1.02 5.94 1.16
N ALA A 72 -1.73 6.30 0.08
CA ALA A 72 -3.16 6.04 -0.08
C ALA A 72 -3.46 4.53 -0.08
N VAL A 73 -2.65 3.71 -0.75
CA VAL A 73 -2.77 2.25 -0.75
C VAL A 73 -2.59 1.68 0.67
N ILE A 74 -1.59 2.15 1.42
CA ILE A 74 -1.37 1.73 2.81
C ILE A 74 -2.57 2.09 3.68
N ILE A 75 -3.08 3.33 3.58
CA ILE A 75 -4.25 3.77 4.34
C ILE A 75 -5.47 2.91 4.00
N MET A 76 -5.71 2.64 2.71
CA MET A 76 -6.82 1.80 2.26
C MET A 76 -6.69 0.36 2.79
N ALA A 77 -5.48 -0.21 2.80
CA ALA A 77 -5.23 -1.54 3.35
C ALA A 77 -5.47 -1.59 4.86
N ILE A 78 -5.07 -0.54 5.61
CA ILE A 78 -5.35 -0.41 7.04
C ILE A 78 -6.86 -0.33 7.29
N ILE A 79 -7.58 0.49 6.53
CA ILE A 79 -9.03 0.63 6.66
C ILE A 79 -9.72 -0.71 6.37
N ALA A 80 -9.32 -1.40 5.30
CA ALA A 80 -9.85 -2.71 4.94
C ALA A 80 -9.59 -3.75 6.04
N ALA A 81 -8.38 -3.80 6.59
CA ALA A 81 -8.04 -4.70 7.69
C ALA A 81 -8.85 -4.40 8.96
N ASN A 82 -9.02 -3.12 9.31
CA ASN A 82 -9.86 -2.71 10.45
C ASN A 82 -11.33 -3.04 10.21
N PHE A 83 -11.85 -2.81 9.01
CA PHE A 83 -13.22 -3.17 8.67
C PHE A 83 -13.45 -4.68 8.79
N GLN A 84 -12.51 -5.49 8.29
CA GLN A 84 -12.55 -6.94 8.40
C GLN A 84 -12.48 -7.41 9.86
N TYR A 85 -11.67 -6.73 10.68
CA TYR A 85 -11.58 -6.95 12.12
C TYR A 85 -12.91 -6.65 12.83
N PHE A 86 -13.50 -5.46 12.62
CA PHE A 86 -14.78 -5.08 13.22
C PHE A 86 -15.93 -5.99 12.78
N LYS A 87 -15.96 -6.37 11.50
CA LYS A 87 -16.97 -7.29 10.96
C LYS A 87 -16.88 -8.66 11.63
N THR A 88 -15.66 -9.16 11.82
CA THR A 88 -15.41 -10.46 12.48
C THR A 88 -15.71 -10.40 13.97
N LYS A 89 -15.32 -9.31 14.65
CA LYS A 89 -15.66 -9.04 16.05
C LYS A 89 -17.18 -9.07 16.26
N LYS A 90 -17.94 -8.34 15.43
CA LYS A 90 -19.42 -8.34 15.46
C LYS A 90 -20.01 -9.73 15.22
N SER A 91 -19.43 -10.52 14.32
CA SER A 91 -19.88 -11.89 14.05
C SER A 91 -19.59 -12.86 15.20
N LEU A 92 -18.55 -12.61 16.00
CA LEU A 92 -18.17 -13.43 17.14
C LEU A 92 -18.81 -12.96 18.47
N ASN A 93 -19.60 -11.88 18.43
CA ASN A 93 -20.26 -11.28 19.61
C ASN A 93 -19.29 -10.90 20.75
N LEU A 94 -18.07 -10.49 20.36
CA LEU A 94 -17.02 -9.94 21.23
C LEU A 94 -16.95 -8.43 21.12
#